data_AF-A0A095DE39-F1
#
_entry.id   AF-A0A095DE39-F1
#
_cell.length_a   1.000
_cell.length_b   1.000
_cell.length_c   1.000
_cell.angle_alpha   90.00
_cell.angle_beta   90.00
_cell.angle_gamma   90.00
#
_symmetry.space_group_name_H-M   'P 1'
#
loop_
_entity.id
_entity.type
_entity.pdbx_description
1 polymer ?
#
loop_
_entity_poly.entity_id
_entity_poly.type
_entity_poly.pdbx_seq_one_letter_code
_entity_poly.pdbx_strand_id
1 'polypeptide(L)'
;MRPQRHWFPWARPGFVRMSRIPRLIGYGFMAAAALLAAVMKKEGVETIGPLPAVAVALFLGMVGVMLVFTDLMVRGLYAQVDAAKRREEGD
;
A
#
# COMPACT_ATOMS: atom_id res chain seq x y z
N MET A 1 28.74 -1.34 41.18
CA MET A 1 27.31 -0.95 41.12
C MET A 1 26.81 -1.18 39.70
N ARG A 2 25.88 -2.13 39.48
CA ARG A 2 25.27 -2.38 38.16
C ARG A 2 23.97 -1.57 38.06
N PRO A 3 23.76 -0.73 37.03
CA PRO A 3 22.49 -0.06 36.86
C PRO A 3 21.45 -1.09 36.38
N GLN A 4 20.38 -1.25 37.16
CA GLN A 4 19.22 -2.01 36.75
C GLN A 4 18.52 -1.32 35.58
N ARG A 5 18.61 -1.92 34.39
CA ARG A 5 17.78 -1.55 33.23
C ARG A 5 16.36 -2.07 33.46
N HIS A 6 15.54 -1.29 34.16
CA HIS A 6 14.10 -1.49 34.25
C HIS A 6 13.37 -0.85 33.04
N TRP A 7 13.91 -0.99 31.83
CA TRP A 7 13.31 -0.34 30.67
C TRP A 7 12.27 -1.26 30.01
N PHE A 8 11.01 -1.09 30.42
CA PHE A 8 9.78 -1.29 29.63
C PHE A 8 9.22 -2.74 29.54
N PRO A 9 8.22 -3.13 30.37
CA PRO A 9 7.58 -4.46 30.39
C PRO A 9 6.62 -4.77 29.22
N TRP A 10 6.54 -3.91 28.19
CA TRP A 10 5.59 -4.05 27.07
C TRP A 10 6.20 -4.52 25.76
N ALA A 11 7.42 -5.07 25.78
CA ALA A 11 7.97 -5.86 24.68
C ALA A 11 7.23 -7.21 24.56
N ARG A 12 5.92 -7.16 24.31
CA ARG A 12 5.23 -8.28 23.68
C ARG A 12 5.63 -8.21 22.21
N PRO A 13 6.21 -9.27 21.62
CA PRO A 13 6.39 -9.37 20.19
C PRO A 13 5.01 -9.56 19.57
N GLY A 14 4.24 -8.49 19.53
CA GLY A 14 3.05 -8.40 18.72
C GLY A 14 3.55 -8.29 17.30
N PHE A 15 3.55 -9.42 16.58
CA PHE A 15 3.50 -9.41 15.13
C PHE A 15 2.39 -8.43 14.73
N VAL A 16 2.76 -7.20 14.37
CA VAL A 16 1.81 -6.26 13.76
C VAL A 16 1.52 -6.87 12.40
N ARG A 17 0.48 -7.71 12.35
CA ARG A 17 0.06 -8.40 11.14
C ARG A 17 -0.47 -7.31 10.20
N MET A 18 0.42 -6.72 9.41
CA MET A 18 0.07 -5.58 8.57
C MET A 18 -0.99 -6.01 7.57
N SER A 19 -2.16 -5.40 7.69
CA SER A 19 -3.31 -5.68 6.85
C SER A 19 -2.94 -5.52 5.37
N ARG A 20 -3.20 -6.54 4.55
CA ARG A 20 -2.98 -6.49 3.09
C ARG A 20 -4.09 -5.74 2.35
N ILE A 21 -5.11 -5.29 3.09
CA ILE A 21 -6.31 -4.64 2.56
C ILE A 21 -5.98 -3.44 1.67
N PRO A 22 -5.09 -2.49 2.04
CA PRO A 22 -4.81 -1.32 1.20
C PRO A 22 -4.25 -1.73 -0.17
N ARG A 23 -3.35 -2.73 -0.19
CA ARG A 23 -2.77 -3.27 -1.42
C ARG A 23 -3.83 -3.95 -2.30
N LEU A 24 -4.71 -4.75 -1.70
CA LEU A 24 -5.78 -5.45 -2.41
C LEU A 24 -6.78 -4.47 -3.03
N ILE A 25 -7.19 -3.44 -2.27
CA ILE A 25 -8.05 -2.36 -2.79
C ILE A 25 -7.35 -1.64 -3.94
N GLY A 26 -6.05 -1.33 -3.78
CA GLY A 26 -5.27 -0.68 -4.83
C GLY A 26 -5.20 -1.49 -6.12
N TYR A 27 -4.98 -2.82 -6.04
CA TYR A 27 -5.06 -3.69 -7.21
C TYR A 27 -6.47 -3.76 -7.80
N GLY A 28 -7.50 -3.74 -6.96
CA GLY A 28 -8.89 -3.65 -7.42
C GLY A 28 -9.12 -2.41 -8.27
N PHE A 29 -8.66 -1.24 -7.83
CA PHE A 29 -8.74 0.00 -8.61
C PHE A 29 -7.93 -0.04 -9.90
N MET A 30 -6.72 -0.62 -9.89
CA MET A 30 -5.94 -0.81 -11.12
C MET A 30 -6.65 -1.72 -12.12
N ALA A 31 -7.22 -2.84 -11.65
CA ALA A 31 -7.96 -3.76 -12.49
C ALA A 31 -9.20 -3.09 -13.07
N ALA A 32 -9.96 -2.35 -12.25
CA ALA A 32 -11.11 -1.58 -12.71
C ALA A 32 -10.72 -0.52 -13.76
N ALA A 33 -9.61 0.21 -13.54
CA ALA A 33 -9.10 1.18 -14.51
C ALA A 33 -8.70 0.53 -15.85
N ALA A 34 -8.01 -0.62 -15.79
CA ALA A 34 -7.61 -1.36 -16.98
C ALA A 34 -8.82 -1.91 -17.75
N LEU A 35 -9.82 -2.44 -17.04
CA LEU A 35 -11.07 -2.91 -17.63
C LEU A 35 -11.84 -1.76 -18.27
N LEU A 36 -11.96 -0.62 -17.58
CA LEU A 36 -12.63 0.56 -18.12
C LEU A 36 -11.95 1.04 -19.41
N ALA A 37 -10.62 1.12 -19.42
CA ALA A 37 -9.86 1.46 -20.62
C ALA A 37 -10.05 0.44 -21.76
N ALA A 38 -10.11 -0.85 -21.45
CA ALA A 38 -10.34 -1.90 -22.44
C ALA A 38 -11.74 -1.84 -23.06
N VAL A 39 -12.77 -1.58 -22.26
CA VAL A 39 -14.15 -1.39 -22.73
C VAL A 39 -14.27 -0.15 -23.61
N MET A 40 -13.67 0.97 -23.20
CA MET A 40 -13.63 2.20 -24.00
C MET A 40 -12.97 2.02 -25.36
N LYS A 41 -11.95 1.16 -25.45
CA LYS A 41 -11.31 0.83 -26.73
C LYS A 41 -12.26 0.07 -27.68
N LYS A 42 -13.23 -0.68 -27.14
CA LYS A 42 -14.09 -1.60 -27.89
C LYS A 42 -15.42 -0.98 -28.35
N GLU A 43 -16.05 -0.17 -27.50
CA GLU A 43 -17.41 0.37 -27.73
C GLU A 43 -17.44 1.91 -27.69
N GLY A 44 -16.35 2.51 -28.17
CA GLY A 44 -15.98 3.89 -27.91
C GLY A 44 -17.15 4.87 -27.80
N VAL A 45 -17.38 5.35 -26.56
CA VAL A 45 -17.48 6.79 -26.30
C VAL A 45 -18.76 7.51 -26.81
N GLU A 46 -19.67 6.82 -27.48
CA GLU A 46 -20.81 7.43 -28.19
C GLU A 46 -21.80 8.21 -27.31
N THR A 47 -21.83 7.97 -26.00
CA THR A 47 -22.81 8.60 -25.08
C THR A 47 -22.25 9.66 -24.12
N ILE A 48 -20.94 9.65 -23.80
CA ILE A 48 -20.34 10.52 -22.76
C ILE A 48 -19.12 11.33 -23.29
N GLY A 49 -18.56 10.98 -24.44
CA GLY A 49 -17.32 11.58 -24.94
C GLY A 49 -16.06 10.98 -24.28
N PRO A 50 -14.89 11.01 -24.94
CA PRO A 50 -13.73 10.22 -24.53
C PRO A 50 -13.05 10.83 -23.29
N LEU A 51 -13.18 12.15 -23.14
CA LEU A 51 -12.51 12.93 -22.11
C LEU A 51 -12.93 12.55 -20.68
N PRO A 52 -14.23 12.52 -20.32
CA PRO A 52 -14.65 12.17 -18.96
C PRO A 52 -14.26 10.74 -18.57
N ALA A 53 -14.42 9.80 -19.50
CA ALA A 53 -14.17 8.39 -19.22
C ALA A 53 -12.66 8.07 -19.11
N VAL A 54 -11.80 8.71 -19.92
CA VAL A 54 -10.33 8.66 -19.73
C VAL A 54 -9.92 9.28 -18.39
N ALA A 55 -10.51 10.41 -18.02
CA ALA A 55 -10.22 11.05 -16.74
C ALA A 55 -10.53 10.14 -15.55
N VAL A 56 -11.68 9.43 -15.58
CA VAL A 56 -12.05 8.46 -14.55
C VAL A 56 -11.06 7.29 -14.52
N ALA A 57 -10.68 6.73 -15.66
CA ALA A 57 -9.72 5.64 -15.73
C ALA A 57 -8.35 6.05 -15.14
N LEU A 58 -7.85 7.23 -15.50
CA LEU A 58 -6.59 7.75 -15.00
C LEU A 58 -6.65 8.05 -13.51
N PHE A 59 -7.74 8.65 -13.03
CA PHE A 59 -7.93 8.93 -11.61
C PHE A 59 -7.95 7.63 -10.79
N LEU A 60 -8.73 6.65 -11.24
CA LEU A 60 -8.85 5.36 -10.56
C LEU A 60 -7.50 4.62 -10.55
N GLY A 61 -6.77 4.65 -11.66
CA GLY A 61 -5.42 4.11 -11.76
C GLY A 61 -4.46 4.80 -10.79
N MET A 62 -4.48 6.14 -10.73
CA MET A 62 -3.64 6.93 -9.83
C MET A 62 -3.90 6.57 -8.36
N VAL A 63 -5.16 6.53 -7.94
CA VAL A 63 -5.53 6.14 -6.57
C VAL A 63 -5.09 4.69 -6.27
N GLY A 64 -5.29 3.78 -7.22
CA GLY A 64 -4.83 2.39 -7.09
C GLY A 64 -3.32 2.28 -6.85
N VAL A 65 -2.54 3.01 -7.67
CA VAL A 65 -1.06 3.08 -7.53
C VAL A 65 -0.67 3.68 -6.19
N MET A 66 -1.29 4.80 -5.78
CA MET A 66 -0.99 5.44 -4.50
C MET A 66 -1.20 4.48 -3.33
N LEU A 67 -2.29 3.70 -3.32
CA LEU A 67 -2.58 2.76 -2.23
C LEU A 67 -1.56 1.61 -2.16
N VAL A 68 -1.23 1.00 -3.30
CA VAL A 68 -0.24 -0.08 -3.36
C VAL A 68 1.13 0.43 -2.94
N PHE A 69 1.55 1.57 -3.48
CA PHE A 69 2.85 2.16 -3.21
C PHE A 69 2.98 2.57 -1.74
N THR A 70 1.97 3.23 -1.18
CA THR A 70 1.98 3.64 0.23
C THR A 70 2.10 2.43 1.16
N ASP A 71 1.32 1.38 0.92
CA ASP A 71 1.41 0.17 1.75
C ASP A 71 2.77 -0.53 1.63
N LEU A 72 3.36 -0.58 0.43
CA LEU A 72 4.71 -1.12 0.23
C LEU A 72 5.79 -0.28 0.93
N MET A 73 5.73 1.05 0.79
CA MET A 73 6.69 1.97 1.39
C MET A 73 6.65 1.87 2.92
N VAL A 74 5.45 1.89 3.50
CA VAL A 74 5.25 1.75 4.95
C VAL A 74 5.79 0.40 5.44
N ARG A 75 5.45 -0.71 4.76
CA ARG A 75 5.99 -2.05 5.10
C ARG A 75 7.51 -2.12 4.98
N GLY A 76 8.07 -1.53 3.94
CA GLY A 76 9.52 -1.46 3.73
C GLY A 76 10.22 -0.74 4.86
N LEU A 77 9.67 0.41 5.29
CA LEU A 77 10.20 1.17 6.43
C LEU A 77 10.14 0.35 7.72
N TYR A 78 9.00 -0.29 8.04
CA TYR A 78 8.89 -1.11 9.24
C TYR A 78 9.84 -2.32 9.21
N ALA A 79 10.04 -2.95 8.05
CA ALA A 79 10.99 -4.05 7.93
C ALA A 79 12.44 -3.60 8.16
N GLN A 80 12.82 -2.43 7.65
CA GLN A 80 14.15 -1.85 7.90
C GLN A 80 14.34 -1.48 9.37
N VAL A 81 13.34 -0.90 10.01
CA VAL A 81 13.37 -0.56 11.44
C VAL A 81 13.47 -1.82 12.31
N ASP A 82 12.71 -2.89 12.01
CA ASP A 82 12.80 -4.16 12.76
C ASP A 82 14.18 -4.80 12.61
N ALA A 83 14.75 -4.76 11.40
CA ALA A 83 16.09 -5.26 11.14
C ALA A 83 17.17 -4.46 11.88
N ALA A 84 17.02 -3.14 12.00
CA ALA A 84 17.95 -2.29 12.75
C ALA A 84 17.89 -2.60 14.25
N LYS A 85 16.69 -2.72 14.84
CA LYS A 85 16.51 -3.06 16.25
C LYS A 85 17.13 -4.41 16.62
N ARG A 86 16.95 -5.43 15.77
CA ARG A 86 17.56 -6.76 15.99
C ARG A 86 19.09 -6.73 15.98
N ARG A 87 19.70 -5.79 15.24
CA ARG A 87 21.16 -5.60 15.26
C ARG A 87 21.62 -4.96 16.57
N GLU A 88 20.89 -3.95 17.06
CA GLU A 88 21.19 -3.29 18.35
C GLU A 88 21.01 -4.20 19.57
N GLU A 89 20.12 -5.20 19.51
CA GLU A 89 19.92 -6.18 20.58
C GLU A 89 20.94 -7.35 20.55
N GLY A 90 21.64 -7.54 19.42
CA GLY A 90 22.59 -8.63 19.21
C GLY A 90 24.07 -8.29 19.45
N ASP A 91 24.38 -6.99 19.58
CA ASP A 91 25.67 -6.45 20.05
C ASP A 91 25.61 -6.11 21.55
#